data_AF-A0AAV6YRT8-F1
#
_entry.id   AF-A0AAV6YRT8-F1
#
_cell.length_a   1.000
_cell.length_b   1.000
_cell.length_c   1.000
_cell.angle_alpha   90.00
_cell.angle_beta   90.00
_cell.angle_gamma   90.00
#
_symmetry.space_group_name_H-M   'P 1'
#
loop_
_entity.id
_entity.type
_entity.pdbx_description
1 polymer ?
#
loop_
_entity_poly.entity_id
_entity_poly.type
_entity_poly.pdbx_seq_one_letter_code
_entity_poly.pdbx_strand_id
1 'polypeptide(L)'
;MTINLETKIPMLHNFHTFLYQADWRFTESKEKDRQVLEDFPTISLEFRNLATVYQQVIADICHKMGVGMAEFLEKQVESLLEWDKVGDSPKISYAALIHLKCLVV
;
A
#
# COMPACT_ATOMS: atom_id res chain seq x y z
N MET A 1 -7.19 2.13 14.60
CA MET A 1 -6.39 3.13 13.84
C MET A 1 -5.34 3.72 14.78
N THR A 2 -4.19 3.08 14.88
CA THR A 2 -3.13 3.48 15.84
C THR A 2 -2.09 4.43 15.28
N ILE A 3 -2.11 4.68 13.97
CA ILE A 3 -1.18 5.58 13.27
C ILE A 3 -1.93 6.88 12.95
N ASN A 4 -1.33 8.03 13.30
CA ASN A 4 -1.89 9.35 13.00
C ASN A 4 -2.03 9.56 11.48
N LEU A 5 -3.06 10.28 11.05
CA LEU A 5 -3.29 10.61 9.64
C LEU A 5 -2.12 11.39 9.05
N GLU A 6 -1.51 12.29 9.82
CA GLU A 6 -0.33 13.06 9.42
C GLU A 6 0.87 12.17 9.04
N THR A 7 0.99 10.99 9.63
CA THR A 7 2.01 9.99 9.26
C THR A 7 1.51 9.07 8.16
N LYS A 8 0.23 8.68 8.24
CA LYS A 8 -0.35 7.67 7.35
C LYS A 8 -0.51 8.19 5.91
N ILE A 9 -0.94 9.43 5.72
CA ILE A 9 -1.17 10.00 4.39
C ILE A 9 0.15 10.07 3.59
N PRO A 10 1.24 10.67 4.11
CA PRO A 10 2.52 10.64 3.41
C PRO A 10 3.05 9.22 3.17
N MET A 11 2.84 8.31 4.12
CA MET A 11 3.27 6.91 3.98
C MET A 11 2.53 6.20 2.83
N LEU A 12 1.23 6.45 2.66
CA LEU A 12 0.45 5.90 1.54
C LEU A 12 0.90 6.47 0.19
N HIS A 13 1.08 7.78 0.08
CA HIS A 13 1.56 8.39 -1.16
C HIS A 13 2.93 7.87 -1.59
N ASN A 14 3.85 7.72 -0.62
CA ASN A 14 5.24 7.34 -0.88
C ASN A 14 5.47 5.83 -0.86
N PHE A 15 4.46 5.00 -0.59
CA PHE A 15 4.63 3.55 -0.41
C PHE A 15 5.33 2.88 -1.61
N HIS A 16 4.98 3.29 -2.82
CA HIS A 16 5.60 2.80 -4.05
C HIS A 16 7.12 3.06 -4.12
N THR A 17 7.63 4.11 -3.47
CA THR A 17 9.06 4.41 -3.40
C THR A 17 9.81 3.50 -2.44
N PHE A 18 9.14 3.03 -1.38
CA PHE A 18 9.74 2.17 -0.36
C PHE A 18 10.10 0.79 -0.90
N LEU A 19 9.43 0.33 -1.96
CA LEU A 19 9.80 -0.89 -2.70
C LEU A 19 11.27 -0.87 -3.18
N TYR A 20 11.81 0.32 -3.45
CA TYR A 20 13.20 0.50 -3.89
C TYR A 20 14.18 0.80 -2.75
N GLN A 21 13.69 0.99 -1.52
CA GLN A 21 14.51 1.27 -0.34
C GLN A 21 14.81 -0.03 0.39
N ALA A 22 16.07 -0.45 0.43
CA ALA A 22 16.46 -1.75 0.96
C ALA A 22 16.17 -1.91 2.47
N ASP A 23 16.36 -0.85 3.23
CA ASP A 23 16.27 -0.88 4.70
C ASP A 23 14.96 -0.31 5.25
N TRP A 24 14.03 0.08 4.37
CA TRP A 24 12.78 0.68 4.81
C TRP A 24 11.93 -0.35 5.56
N ARG A 25 11.43 0.07 6.72
CA ARG A 25 10.50 -0.70 7.57
C ARG A 25 9.72 0.25 8.44
N PHE A 26 8.60 -0.22 8.96
CA PHE A 26 7.73 0.54 9.85
C PHE A 26 7.32 -0.31 11.06
N THR A 27 7.77 0.09 12.25
CA THR A 27 7.64 -0.67 13.51
C THR A 27 6.59 -0.11 14.47
N GLU A 28 5.93 0.99 14.11
CA GLU A 28 4.95 1.65 14.99
C GLU A 28 3.52 1.12 14.81
N SER A 29 3.33 0.16 13.90
CA SER A 29 2.02 -0.46 13.68
C SER A 29 1.66 -1.42 14.81
N LYS A 30 0.44 -1.30 15.34
CA LYS A 30 -0.13 -2.22 16.35
C LYS A 30 -1.13 -3.20 15.75
N GLU A 31 -1.25 -3.23 14.42
CA GLU A 31 -2.20 -4.07 13.71
C GLU A 31 -1.73 -5.54 13.69
N LYS A 32 -2.67 -6.46 13.42
CA LYS A 32 -2.40 -7.92 13.36
C LYS A 32 -1.30 -8.25 12.35
N ASP A 33 -1.35 -7.61 11.19
CA ASP A 33 -0.44 -7.87 10.07
C ASP A 33 0.83 -6.99 10.11
N ARG A 34 1.16 -6.33 11.24
CA ARG A 34 2.32 -5.42 11.36
C ARG A 34 3.65 -6.03 10.91
N GLN A 35 3.80 -7.35 10.98
CA GLN A 35 5.02 -8.06 10.59
C GLN A 35 5.43 -7.75 9.15
N VAL A 36 4.47 -7.56 8.22
CA VAL A 36 4.80 -7.23 6.81
C VAL A 36 5.43 -5.84 6.67
N LEU A 37 5.18 -4.94 7.62
CA LEU A 37 5.77 -3.61 7.66
C LEU A 37 7.09 -3.60 8.43
N GLU A 38 7.20 -4.42 9.48
CA GLU A 38 8.43 -4.57 10.27
C GLU A 38 9.54 -5.29 9.48
N ASP A 39 9.17 -6.32 8.71
CA ASP A 39 10.06 -7.12 7.86
C ASP A 39 9.91 -6.76 6.36
N PHE A 40 9.55 -5.52 6.07
CA PHE A 40 9.46 -5.01 4.71
C PHE A 40 10.78 -5.10 3.89
N PRO A 41 11.99 -5.02 4.50
CA PRO A 41 13.24 -5.26 3.77
C PRO A 41 13.25 -6.57 2.98
N THR A 42 12.71 -7.64 3.56
CA THR A 42 12.58 -8.96 2.91
C THR A 42 11.64 -8.91 1.70
N ILE A 43 10.46 -8.28 1.85
CA ILE A 43 9.50 -8.09 0.75
C ILE A 43 10.10 -7.26 -0.38
N SER A 44 10.73 -6.14 -0.03
CA SER A 44 11.31 -5.22 -1.00
C SER A 44 12.50 -5.84 -1.75
N LEU A 45 13.24 -6.75 -1.11
CA LEU A 45 14.31 -7.53 -1.75
C LEU A 45 13.75 -8.43 -2.85
N GLU A 46 12.72 -9.22 -2.55
CA GLU A 46 12.09 -10.08 -3.56
C GLU A 46 11.48 -9.27 -4.70
N PHE A 47 10.84 -8.13 -4.39
CA PHE A 47 10.37 -7.20 -5.43
C PHE A 47 11.51 -6.74 -6.35
N ARG A 48 12.65 -6.32 -5.79
CA ARG A 48 13.81 -5.84 -6.58
C ARG A 48 14.47 -6.96 -7.40
N ASN A 49 14.26 -8.22 -7.04
CA ASN A 49 14.73 -9.38 -7.80
C ASN A 49 13.85 -9.71 -9.02
N LEU A 50 12.63 -9.15 -9.13
CA LEU A 50 11.75 -9.35 -10.27
C LEU A 50 12.29 -8.65 -11.53
N ALA A 51 11.87 -9.10 -12.72
CA ALA A 51 12.13 -8.37 -13.95
C ALA A 51 11.50 -6.97 -13.92
N THR A 52 12.17 -5.99 -14.52
CA THR A 52 11.76 -4.57 -14.50
C THR A 52 10.32 -4.35 -14.97
N VAL A 53 9.84 -5.15 -15.92
CA VAL A 53 8.45 -5.09 -16.41
C VAL A 53 7.42 -5.36 -15.29
N TYR A 54 7.72 -6.30 -14.38
CA TYR A 54 6.84 -6.59 -13.24
C TYR A 54 6.97 -5.54 -12.16
N GLN A 55 8.19 -5.05 -11.90
CA GLN A 55 8.43 -3.98 -10.94
C GLN A 55 7.64 -2.71 -11.29
N GLN A 56 7.64 -2.32 -12.58
CA GLN A 56 6.91 -1.16 -13.07
C GLN A 56 5.40 -1.28 -12.84
N VAL A 57 4.82 -2.44 -13.16
CA VAL A 57 3.38 -2.68 -12.96
C VAL A 57 3.03 -2.62 -11.47
N ILE A 58 3.80 -3.29 -10.61
CA ILE A 58 3.54 -3.31 -9.17
C ILE A 58 3.68 -1.91 -8.59
N ALA A 59 4.74 -1.17 -8.92
CA ALA A 59 4.96 0.17 -8.40
C ALA A 59 3.88 1.17 -8.85
N ASP A 60 3.43 1.10 -10.11
CA ASP A 60 2.34 1.94 -10.64
C ASP A 60 1.02 1.67 -9.92
N ILE A 61 0.67 0.40 -9.70
CA ILE A 61 -0.53 0.03 -8.94
C ILE A 61 -0.42 0.48 -7.49
N CYS A 62 0.73 0.27 -6.83
CA CYS A 62 0.96 0.75 -5.47
C CYS A 62 0.83 2.27 -5.35
N HIS A 63 1.30 3.03 -6.34
CA HIS A 63 1.16 4.48 -6.37
C HIS A 63 -0.31 4.91 -6.47
N LYS A 64 -1.06 4.35 -7.44
CA LYS A 64 -2.48 4.65 -7.64
C LYS A 64 -3.33 4.30 -6.42
N MET A 65 -3.06 3.13 -5.82
CA MET A 65 -3.72 2.71 -4.57
C MET A 65 -3.40 3.66 -3.42
N GLY A 66 -2.12 4.04 -3.25
CA GLY A 66 -1.69 4.94 -2.20
C GLY A 66 -2.38 6.31 -2.28
N VAL A 67 -2.49 6.86 -3.48
CA VAL A 67 -3.22 8.12 -3.74
C VAL A 67 -4.70 7.97 -3.41
N GLY A 68 -5.38 6.94 -3.95
CA GLY A 68 -6.81 6.75 -3.70
C GLY A 68 -7.16 6.51 -2.22
N MET A 69 -6.31 5.77 -1.50
CA MET A 69 -6.47 5.56 -0.06
C MET A 69 -6.23 6.85 0.74
N ALA A 70 -5.26 7.67 0.36
CA ALA A 70 -5.00 8.95 1.00
C ALA A 70 -6.18 9.92 0.82
N GLU A 71 -6.69 10.06 -0.41
CA GLU A 71 -7.85 10.90 -0.72
C GLU A 71 -9.09 10.49 0.08
N PHE A 72 -9.32 9.19 0.24
CA PHE A 72 -10.42 8.66 1.07
C PHE A 72 -10.26 8.96 2.56
N LEU A 73 -9.03 9.03 3.07
CA LEU A 73 -8.78 9.37 4.47
C LEU A 73 -8.90 10.87 4.73
N GLU A 74 -8.62 11.71 3.72
CA GLU A 74 -8.74 13.16 3.81
C GLU A 74 -10.17 13.67 3.64
N LYS A 75 -11.01 12.94 2.88
CA LYS A 75 -12.40 13.32 2.61
C LYS A 75 -13.37 12.34 3.29
N GLN A 76 -14.25 12.87 4.15
CA GLN A 76 -15.43 12.11 4.60
C GLN A 76 -16.29 11.82 3.37
N VAL A 77 -16.44 10.55 3.00
CA VAL A 77 -17.27 10.14 1.87
C VAL A 77 -18.74 10.41 2.18
N GLU A 78 -19.33 11.39 1.51
CA GLU A 78 -20.71 11.84 1.76
C GLU A 78 -21.72 11.27 0.75
N SER A 79 -21.28 10.69 -0.37
CA SER A 79 -22.20 10.30 -1.46
C SER A 79 -21.93 8.92 -2.09
N LEU A 80 -23.00 8.27 -2.58
CA LEU A 80 -22.95 7.00 -3.34
C LEU A 80 -22.02 7.05 -4.56
N LEU A 81 -21.84 8.22 -5.18
CA LEU A 81 -20.92 8.44 -6.30
C LEU A 81 -19.44 8.33 -5.89
N GLU A 82 -19.10 8.68 -4.64
CA GLU A 82 -17.76 8.48 -4.08
C GLU A 82 -17.56 7.03 -3.65
N TRP A 83 -18.61 6.35 -3.21
CA TRP A 83 -18.60 4.90 -2.99
C TRP A 83 -18.32 4.12 -4.27
N ASP A 84 -18.90 4.50 -5.41
CA ASP A 84 -18.60 3.88 -6.70
C ASP A 84 -17.15 4.15 -7.12
N LYS A 85 -16.56 5.31 -6.83
CA LYS A 85 -15.11 5.51 -7.08
C LYS A 85 -14.23 4.60 -6.23
N VAL A 86 -14.61 4.36 -4.98
CA VAL A 86 -13.93 3.38 -4.10
C VAL A 86 -14.17 1.94 -4.57
N GLY A 87 -15.33 1.64 -5.16
CA GLY A 87 -15.73 0.31 -5.62
C GLY A 87 -15.34 -0.05 -7.06
N ASP A 88 -15.14 0.95 -7.91
CA ASP A 88 -14.76 0.90 -9.34
C ASP A 88 -13.27 1.25 -9.55
N SER A 89 -12.61 1.74 -8.50
CA SER A 89 -11.25 1.27 -8.24
C SER A 89 -11.33 -0.25 -8.33
N PRO A 90 -10.59 -0.92 -9.23
CA PRO A 90 -10.71 -2.37 -9.40
C PRO A 90 -10.70 -2.97 -8.01
N LYS A 91 -11.47 -4.02 -7.79
CA LYS A 91 -11.52 -4.82 -6.56
C LYS A 91 -10.14 -5.45 -6.22
N ILE A 92 -9.05 -4.72 -6.34
CA ILE A 92 -8.00 -4.46 -5.34
C ILE A 92 -8.67 -4.19 -3.99
N SER A 93 -9.37 -5.22 -3.53
CA SER A 93 -9.95 -5.35 -2.23
C SER A 93 -8.81 -5.19 -1.22
N TYR A 94 -9.13 -5.21 0.07
CA TYR A 94 -8.17 -5.75 1.03
C TYR A 94 -7.54 -7.08 0.55
N ALA A 95 -8.17 -7.78 -0.42
CA ALA A 95 -7.60 -8.82 -1.25
C ALA A 95 -6.33 -8.45 -2.03
N ALA A 96 -6.00 -7.20 -2.41
CA ALA A 96 -4.72 -6.86 -3.05
C ALA A 96 -3.61 -6.53 -2.05
N LEU A 97 -3.95 -6.03 -0.86
CA LEU A 97 -3.03 -6.09 0.28
C LEU A 97 -2.85 -7.54 0.77
N ILE A 98 -3.88 -8.39 0.61
CA ILE A 98 -3.82 -9.84 0.86
C ILE A 98 -3.28 -10.63 -0.35
N HIS A 99 -3.25 -10.08 -1.57
CA HIS A 99 -2.63 -10.69 -2.76
C HIS A 99 -1.19 -10.21 -2.93
N LEU A 100 -0.80 -9.07 -2.36
CA LEU A 100 0.62 -8.83 -2.04
C LEU A 100 1.13 -9.84 -1.00
N LYS A 101 0.25 -10.40 -0.17
CA LYS A 101 0.54 -11.57 0.67
C LYS A 101 0.77 -12.86 -0.14
N CYS A 102 0.36 -12.91 -1.43
CA CYS A 102 0.62 -14.04 -2.34
C CYS A 102 1.84 -13.85 -3.26
N LEU A 103 2.43 -12.66 -3.35
CA LEU A 103 3.70 -12.49 -4.07
C LEU A 103 4.93 -12.66 -3.18
N VAL A 104 4.73 -12.80 -1.87
CA VAL A 104 5.79 -12.98 -0.85
C VAL A 104 5.44 -14.11 0.13
N VAL A 105 4.77 -15.16 -0.35
CA VAL A 105 4.78 -16.54 0.18
C VAL A 105 4.58 -17.48 -1.00
#